data_AF-K9D325-F1
#
_entry.id   AF-K9D325-F1
#
_cell.length_a   1.000
_cell.length_b   1.000
_cell.length_c   1.000
_cell.angle_alpha   90.00
_cell.angle_beta   90.00
_cell.angle_gamma   90.00
#
_symmetry.space_group_name_H-M   'P 1'
#
loop_
_entity.id
_entity.type
_entity.pdbx_description
1 polymer ?
#
loop_
_entity_poly.entity_id
_entity_poly.type
_entity_poly.pdbx_seq_one_letter_code
_entity_poly.pdbx_strand_id
1 'polypeptide(L)'
;MTGTIRLSASDIRQIREVAERIARRDSSAARFAIEIAERVSLVTGDVALNVLAISDDPDWADTDLNTTFPWSRIRERHALKEGRALFDLYIYERPGVRETGDLVCCVQVELDANGLAAIHADSTMHIWRRPDPPSDLPLNPML
;
A
#
# COMPACT_ATOMS: atom_id res chain seq x y z
N MET A 1 2.27 20.30 3.17
CA MET A 1 3.40 19.91 4.06
C MET A 1 3.91 18.55 3.61
N THR A 2 5.22 18.41 3.39
CA THR A 2 5.88 17.11 3.16
C THR A 2 6.18 16.47 4.51
N GLY A 3 5.50 15.37 4.83
CA GLY A 3 5.70 14.61 6.07
C GLY A 3 6.43 13.29 5.78
N THR A 4 6.88 12.60 6.83
CA THR A 4 7.24 11.18 6.72
C THR A 4 6.51 10.37 7.77
N ILE A 5 6.12 9.15 7.43
CA ILE A 5 5.49 8.19 8.34
C ILE A 5 6.35 6.96 8.46
N ARG A 6 6.37 6.36 9.66
CA ARG A 6 6.88 5.00 9.87
C ARG A 6 5.75 4.15 10.39
N LEU A 7 5.45 3.07 9.69
CA LEU A 7 4.36 2.18 10.08
C LEU A 7 4.67 1.43 11.37
N SER A 8 3.63 1.23 12.18
CA SER A 8 3.70 0.37 13.36
C SER A 8 3.81 -1.11 12.96
N ALA A 9 4.25 -1.96 13.88
CA ALA A 9 4.25 -3.40 13.66
C ALA A 9 2.83 -3.96 13.42
N SER A 10 1.82 -3.37 14.07
CA SER A 10 0.41 -3.69 13.88
C SER A 10 -0.07 -3.33 12.47
N ASP A 11 0.28 -2.15 11.95
CA ASP A 11 -0.07 -1.74 10.59
C ASP A 11 0.53 -2.70 9.56
N ILE A 12 1.82 -3.02 9.70
CA ILE A 12 2.53 -3.93 8.79
C ILE A 12 1.90 -5.32 8.81
N ARG A 13 1.50 -5.80 10.00
CA ARG A 13 0.80 -7.07 10.15
C ARG A 13 -0.58 -7.02 9.47
N GLN A 14 -1.35 -5.96 9.71
CA GLN A 14 -2.66 -5.76 9.11
C GLN A 14 -2.59 -5.71 7.59
N ILE A 15 -1.63 -4.99 7.01
CA ILE A 15 -1.41 -4.94 5.56
C ILE A 15 -1.17 -6.34 5.02
N ARG A 16 -0.25 -7.09 5.61
CA ARG A 16 0.08 -8.44 5.16
C ARG A 16 -1.12 -9.38 5.25
N GLU A 17 -1.83 -9.38 6.38
CA GLU A 17 -2.99 -10.25 6.58
C GLU A 17 -4.11 -9.95 5.57
N VAL A 18 -4.36 -8.66 5.29
CA VAL A 18 -5.39 -8.25 4.33
C VAL A 18 -4.97 -8.57 2.90
N ALA A 19 -3.73 -8.26 2.52
CA ALA A 19 -3.15 -8.57 1.21
C ALA A 19 -3.23 -10.09 0.91
N GLU A 20 -2.76 -10.93 1.83
CA GLU A 20 -2.80 -12.39 1.66
C GLU A 20 -4.25 -12.90 1.60
N ARG A 21 -5.17 -12.33 2.37
CA ARG A 21 -6.59 -12.69 2.30
C ARG A 21 -7.23 -12.35 0.96
N ILE A 22 -6.81 -11.25 0.32
CA ILE A 22 -7.26 -10.89 -1.03
C ILE A 22 -6.71 -11.89 -2.04
N ALA A 23 -5.40 -12.15 -2.02
CA ALA A 23 -4.77 -13.09 -2.94
C ALA A 23 -5.34 -14.51 -2.86
N ARG A 24 -5.79 -14.95 -1.66
CA ARG A 24 -6.47 -16.24 -1.48
C ARG A 24 -7.82 -16.37 -2.18
N ARG A 25 -8.40 -15.27 -2.66
CA ARG A 25 -9.63 -15.32 -3.49
C ARG A 25 -9.33 -15.83 -4.89
N ASP A 26 -8.13 -15.54 -5.38
CA ASP A 26 -7.74 -15.75 -6.78
C ASP A 26 -6.67 -16.86 -6.94
N SER A 27 -6.01 -17.28 -5.84
CA SER A 27 -5.01 -18.33 -5.83
C SER A 27 -5.14 -19.28 -4.63
N SER A 28 -4.92 -20.58 -4.89
CA SER A 28 -4.84 -21.62 -3.87
C SER A 28 -3.43 -21.85 -3.31
N ALA A 29 -2.46 -21.00 -3.64
CA ALA A 29 -1.08 -21.16 -3.18
C ALA A 29 -0.99 -21.18 -1.64
N ALA A 30 -0.08 -22.02 -1.13
CA ALA A 30 0.12 -22.14 0.31
C ALA A 30 0.66 -20.84 0.93
N ARG A 31 1.50 -20.11 0.17
CA ARG A 31 2.23 -18.92 0.61
C ARG A 31 2.25 -17.87 -0.50
N PHE A 32 2.39 -16.62 -0.09
CA PHE A 32 2.54 -15.48 -0.99
C PHE A 32 3.81 -14.69 -0.68
N ALA A 33 4.41 -14.12 -1.71
CA ALA A 33 5.40 -13.05 -1.60
C ALA A 33 4.70 -11.71 -1.86
N ILE A 34 5.13 -10.66 -1.17
CA ILE A 34 4.61 -9.32 -1.34
C ILE A 34 5.79 -8.41 -1.66
N GLU A 35 5.66 -7.60 -2.69
CA GLU A 35 6.64 -6.59 -3.07
C GLU A 35 5.96 -5.23 -3.11
N ILE A 36 6.72 -4.17 -2.84
CA ILE A 36 6.23 -2.78 -2.91
C ILE A 36 6.69 -2.22 -4.23
N ALA A 37 5.76 -1.70 -5.02
CA ALA A 37 6.05 -1.12 -6.32
C ALA A 37 6.37 0.37 -6.22
N GLU A 38 7.41 0.76 -6.93
CA GLU A 38 7.70 2.13 -7.30
C GLU A 38 7.22 2.34 -8.73
N ARG A 39 6.54 3.46 -8.96
CA ARG A 39 5.99 3.81 -10.26
C ARG A 39 6.74 4.98 -10.87
N VAL A 40 6.63 5.10 -12.19
CA VAL A 40 7.07 6.25 -12.97
C VAL A 40 5.85 6.96 -13.57
N SER A 41 5.83 8.28 -13.53
CA SER A 41 4.85 9.09 -14.26
C SER A 41 5.19 9.05 -15.75
N LEU A 42 4.21 8.69 -16.58
CA LEU A 42 4.32 8.74 -18.04
C LEU A 42 4.23 10.17 -18.58
N VAL A 43 3.82 11.13 -17.74
CA VAL A 43 3.71 12.55 -18.09
C VAL A 43 4.98 13.31 -17.74
N THR A 44 5.48 13.15 -16.51
CA THR A 44 6.63 13.93 -16.02
C THR A 44 7.95 13.16 -16.01
N GLY A 45 7.91 11.82 -16.07
CA GLY A 45 9.07 10.95 -15.88
C GLY A 45 9.52 10.82 -14.43
N ASP A 46 8.81 11.44 -13.47
CA ASP A 46 9.14 11.35 -12.06
C ASP A 46 8.87 9.95 -11.52
N VAL A 47 9.71 9.52 -10.57
CA VAL A 47 9.66 8.18 -9.98
C VAL A 47 9.41 8.27 -8.49
N ALA A 48 8.44 7.52 -7.99
CA ALA A 48 8.14 7.47 -6.56
C ALA A 48 7.46 6.18 -6.12
N LEU A 49 7.75 5.77 -4.88
CA LEU A 49 6.95 4.76 -4.17
C LEU A 49 5.55 5.30 -3.85
N ASN A 50 5.48 6.54 -3.37
CA ASN A 50 4.20 7.20 -3.13
C ASN A 50 3.65 7.70 -4.46
N VAL A 51 2.65 7.00 -5.01
CA VAL A 51 2.07 7.32 -6.31
C VAL A 51 1.47 8.73 -6.33
N LEU A 52 0.92 9.20 -5.20
CA LEU A 52 0.38 10.56 -5.07
C LEU A 52 1.46 11.64 -5.21
N ALA A 53 2.75 11.29 -5.11
CA ALA A 53 3.82 12.25 -5.33
C ALA A 53 4.05 12.56 -6.83
N ILE A 54 3.53 11.71 -7.73
CA ILE A 54 3.81 11.75 -9.17
C ILE A 54 2.56 11.70 -10.07
N SER A 55 1.37 11.43 -9.52
CA SER A 55 0.08 11.51 -10.25
C SER A 55 -1.05 11.93 -9.30
N ASP A 56 -1.94 12.80 -9.80
CA ASP A 56 -3.14 13.29 -9.11
C ASP A 56 -4.44 12.61 -9.62
N ASP A 57 -4.35 11.74 -10.64
CA ASP A 57 -5.50 11.09 -11.27
C ASP A 57 -5.89 9.79 -10.53
N PRO A 58 -7.13 9.64 -10.05
CA PRO A 58 -7.58 8.41 -9.39
C PRO A 58 -7.77 7.19 -10.32
N ASP A 59 -7.87 7.37 -11.65
CA ASP A 59 -8.07 6.28 -12.63
C ASP A 59 -6.75 5.74 -13.26
N TRP A 60 -5.59 6.30 -12.84
CA TRP A 60 -4.21 5.80 -13.05
C TRP A 60 -3.82 5.29 -14.44
N ALA A 61 -4.23 5.96 -15.51
CA ALA A 61 -3.75 5.69 -16.87
C ALA A 61 -2.35 6.29 -17.17
N ASP A 62 -1.84 7.16 -16.31
CA ASP A 62 -0.67 8.01 -16.56
C ASP A 62 0.59 7.59 -15.79
N THR A 63 0.59 6.42 -15.15
CA THR A 63 1.75 5.87 -14.46
C THR A 63 2.01 4.43 -14.86
N ASP A 64 3.26 4.00 -14.82
CA ASP A 64 3.65 2.60 -15.08
C ASP A 64 4.55 2.06 -13.96
N LEU A 65 4.69 0.73 -13.88
CA LEU A 65 5.61 0.08 -12.97
C LEU A 65 7.05 0.42 -13.37
N ASN A 66 7.79 1.06 -12.46
CA ASN A 66 9.23 1.30 -12.65
C ASN A 66 10.04 0.09 -12.15
N THR A 67 9.82 -0.31 -10.90
CA THR A 67 10.48 -1.47 -10.27
C THR A 67 9.72 -1.90 -9.01
N THR A 68 10.00 -3.10 -8.52
CA THR A 68 9.51 -3.59 -7.23
C THR A 68 10.63 -3.69 -6.20
N PHE A 69 10.25 -3.66 -4.93
CA PHE A 69 11.15 -3.79 -3.79
C PHE A 69 10.68 -4.86 -2.81
N PRO A 70 11.61 -5.52 -2.09
CA PRO A 70 11.24 -6.53 -1.10
C PRO A 70 10.31 -5.96 -0.01
N TRP A 71 9.38 -6.79 0.49
CA TRP A 71 8.47 -6.44 1.59
C TRP A 71 9.13 -5.75 2.78
N SER A 72 10.40 -6.07 3.09
CA SER A 72 11.12 -5.46 4.20
C SER A 72 11.16 -3.93 4.15
N ARG A 73 11.11 -3.35 2.95
CA ARG A 73 11.13 -1.90 2.72
C ARG A 73 9.94 -1.17 3.33
N ILE A 74 8.81 -1.86 3.59
CA ILE A 74 7.62 -1.26 4.22
C ILE A 74 7.92 -0.69 5.62
N ARG A 75 9.00 -1.16 6.26
CA ARG A 75 9.44 -0.71 7.60
C ARG A 75 10.22 0.61 7.59
N GLU A 76 10.61 1.09 6.42
CA GLU A 76 11.31 2.35 6.24
C GLU A 76 10.39 3.55 6.53
N ARG A 77 10.97 4.75 6.53
CA ARG A 77 10.19 5.98 6.56
C ARG A 77 9.70 6.28 5.15
N HIS A 78 8.41 6.55 5.01
CA HIS A 78 7.79 6.83 3.72
C HIS A 78 7.39 8.30 3.63
N ALA A 79 7.65 8.92 2.48
CA ALA A 79 7.30 10.31 2.22
C ALA A 79 5.79 10.45 1.97
N LEU A 80 5.17 11.40 2.67
CA LEU A 80 3.78 11.78 2.50
C LEU A 80 3.69 13.01 1.58
N LYS A 81 2.83 12.93 0.58
CA LYS A 81 2.37 14.06 -0.23
C LYS A 81 1.05 14.52 0.34
N GLU A 82 0.98 15.78 0.76
CA GLU A 82 -0.24 16.36 1.33
C GLU A 82 -0.83 15.52 2.49
N GLY A 83 0.06 14.92 3.30
CA GLY A 83 -0.31 14.10 4.44
C GLY A 83 -0.72 12.66 4.11
N ARG A 84 -0.68 12.25 2.83
CA ARG A 84 -1.06 10.91 2.38
C ARG A 84 0.05 10.21 1.59
N ALA A 85 0.00 8.90 1.56
CA ALA A 85 0.74 8.10 0.60
C ALA A 85 -0.10 6.94 0.07
N LEU A 86 0.08 6.62 -1.21
CA LEU A 86 -0.53 5.45 -1.83
C LEU A 86 0.59 4.58 -2.41
N PHE A 87 0.66 3.33 -1.98
CA PHE A 87 1.63 2.34 -2.44
C PHE A 87 0.94 1.20 -3.16
N ASP A 88 1.51 0.77 -4.27
CA ASP A 88 1.12 -0.49 -4.89
C ASP A 88 1.89 -1.65 -4.26
N LEU A 89 1.17 -2.72 -3.97
CA LEU A 89 1.72 -3.99 -3.52
C LEU A 89 1.42 -5.06 -4.56
N TYR A 90 2.49 -5.69 -5.04
CA TYR A 90 2.41 -6.80 -5.97
C TYR A 90 2.49 -8.10 -5.17
N ILE A 91 1.47 -8.95 -5.32
CA ILE A 91 1.35 -10.19 -4.57
C ILE A 91 1.56 -11.36 -5.52
N TYR A 92 2.60 -12.13 -5.25
CA TYR A 92 2.99 -13.28 -6.06
C TYR A 92 2.77 -14.57 -5.29
N GLU A 93 2.55 -15.67 -6.01
CA GLU A 93 2.61 -17.00 -5.42
C GLU A 93 4.02 -17.29 -4.89
N ARG A 94 4.10 -18.12 -3.85
CA ARG A 94 5.37 -18.57 -3.30
C ARG A 94 5.38 -20.10 -3.11
N PRO A 95 5.56 -20.87 -4.20
CA PRO A 95 5.45 -22.33 -4.16
C PRO A 95 6.57 -22.98 -3.35
N GLY A 96 7.77 -22.37 -3.31
CA GLY A 96 8.95 -22.92 -2.65
C GLY A 96 9.77 -21.89 -1.85
N VAL A 97 10.82 -22.37 -1.17
CA VAL A 97 11.77 -21.52 -0.46
C VAL A 97 12.65 -20.80 -1.49
N ARG A 98 12.49 -19.47 -1.60
CA ARG A 98 13.18 -18.58 -2.58
C ARG A 98 12.62 -18.61 -4.01
N GLU A 99 11.46 -19.23 -4.21
CA GLU A 99 10.74 -19.16 -5.48
C GLU A 99 9.63 -18.12 -5.39
N THR A 100 9.62 -17.16 -6.31
CA THR A 100 8.48 -16.26 -6.56
C THR A 100 7.82 -16.78 -7.82
N GLY A 101 6.55 -17.17 -7.71
CA GLY A 101 5.74 -17.66 -8.82
C GLY A 101 5.00 -16.53 -9.53
N ASP A 102 3.87 -16.88 -10.13
CA ASP A 102 3.06 -15.93 -10.91
C ASP A 102 2.49 -14.80 -10.04
N LEU A 103 2.30 -13.64 -10.66
CA LEU A 103 1.55 -12.54 -10.06
C LEU A 103 0.09 -12.97 -9.87
N VAL A 104 -0.39 -12.90 -8.63
CA VAL A 104 -1.76 -13.24 -8.28
C VAL A 104 -2.66 -12.02 -8.44
N CYS A 105 -2.32 -10.94 -7.75
CA CYS A 105 -3.07 -9.69 -7.79
C CYS A 105 -2.23 -8.50 -7.32
N CYS A 106 -2.74 -7.31 -7.61
CA CYS A 106 -2.22 -6.05 -7.10
C CYS A 106 -3.19 -5.49 -6.05
N VAL A 107 -2.65 -4.99 -4.95
CA VAL A 107 -3.42 -4.28 -3.92
C VAL A 107 -2.75 -2.97 -3.62
N GLN A 108 -3.51 -1.95 -3.28
CA GLN A 108 -2.98 -0.64 -2.95
C GLN A 108 -3.14 -0.38 -1.47
N VAL A 109 -2.15 0.28 -0.89
CA VAL A 109 -2.13 0.64 0.52
C VAL A 109 -2.06 2.14 0.64
N GLU A 110 -3.06 2.69 1.31
CA GLU A 110 -3.14 4.10 1.62
C GLU A 110 -2.70 4.34 3.05
N LEU A 111 -1.75 5.26 3.23
CA LEU A 111 -1.28 5.76 4.50
C LEU A 111 -1.64 7.23 4.70
N ASP A 112 -1.79 7.62 5.95
CA ASP A 112 -1.90 9.01 6.38
C ASP A 112 -0.88 9.33 7.49
N ALA A 113 -0.97 10.52 8.06
CA ALA A 113 -0.12 10.96 9.17
C ALA A 113 -0.22 10.08 10.44
N ASN A 114 -1.23 9.21 10.54
CA ASN A 114 -1.49 8.34 11.69
C ASN A 114 -1.14 6.87 11.41
N GLY A 115 -0.67 6.51 10.20
CA GLY A 115 -0.29 5.14 9.83
C GLY A 115 -1.14 4.57 8.69
N LEU A 116 -1.57 3.30 8.81
CA LEU A 116 -2.40 2.62 7.80
C LEU A 116 -3.83 3.16 7.75
N ALA A 117 -4.23 3.79 6.65
CA ALA A 117 -5.54 4.42 6.48
C ALA A 117 -6.53 3.51 5.74
N ALA A 118 -6.11 2.91 4.62
CA ALA A 118 -6.94 1.98 3.86
C ALA A 118 -6.10 0.98 3.04
N ILE A 119 -6.73 -0.10 2.59
CA ILE A 119 -6.18 -1.05 1.63
C ILE A 119 -7.22 -1.26 0.54
N HIS A 120 -6.88 -1.03 -0.72
CA HIS A 120 -7.77 -1.17 -1.86
C HIS A 120 -7.31 -2.38 -2.70
N ALA A 121 -8.23 -3.10 -3.34
CA ALA A 121 -7.85 -4.02 -4.41
C ALA A 121 -8.80 -3.85 -5.57
N ASP A 122 -8.30 -4.15 -6.76
CA ASP A 122 -9.01 -3.99 -8.01
C ASP A 122 -10.03 -5.12 -8.20
N SER A 123 -11.10 -5.07 -7.40
CA SER A 123 -12.35 -5.77 -7.61
C SER A 123 -13.41 -5.21 -6.64
N THR A 124 -13.94 -4.05 -6.97
CA THR A 124 -15.34 -3.62 -6.69
C THR A 124 -15.85 -3.41 -5.25
N MET A 125 -15.14 -3.68 -4.16
CA MET A 125 -15.66 -3.36 -2.82
C MET A 125 -14.57 -2.96 -1.83
N HIS A 126 -14.87 -1.98 -0.98
CA HIS A 126 -14.00 -1.47 0.07
C HIS A 126 -13.24 -2.60 0.78
N ILE A 127 -11.96 -2.68 0.49
CA ILE A 127 -11.05 -3.48 1.29
C ILE A 127 -10.54 -2.57 2.41
N TRP A 128 -10.10 -3.19 3.51
CA TRP A 128 -9.97 -2.64 4.86
C TRP A 128 -9.81 -1.11 4.94
N ARG A 129 -10.60 -0.46 5.80
CA ARG A 129 -10.44 0.95 6.15
C ARG A 129 -10.26 1.08 7.64
N ARG A 130 -9.42 2.03 8.06
CA ARG A 130 -9.31 2.38 9.47
C ARG A 130 -10.69 2.85 9.95
N PRO A 131 -11.19 2.31 11.08
CA PRO A 131 -12.41 2.83 11.69
C PRO A 131 -12.25 4.30 12.05
N ASP A 132 -13.32 5.08 11.88
CA ASP A 132 -13.35 6.44 12.39
C ASP A 132 -13.14 6.44 13.91
N PRO A 133 -12.41 7.43 14.46
CA PRO A 133 -12.33 7.58 15.91
C PRO A 133 -13.75 7.75 16.48
N PRO A 134 -14.02 7.27 17.71
CA PRO A 134 -15.32 7.47 18.35
C PRO A 134 -15.66 8.96 18.37
N SER A 135 -16.90 9.30 17.98
CA SER A 135 -17.43 10.67 17.96
C SER A 135 -17.37 11.40 19.31
N ASP A 136 -17.17 10.64 20.39
CA ASP A 136 -17.30 11.11 21.77
C ASP A 136 -15.95 11.38 22.44
N LEU A 137 -14.83 11.30 21.71
CA LEU A 137 -13.58 11.86 22.20
C LEU A 137 -13.67 13.38 22.10
N PRO A 138 -13.49 14.14 23.20
CA PRO A 138 -13.47 15.59 23.11
C PRO A 138 -12.37 15.98 22.12
N LEU A 139 -12.73 16.82 21.16
CA LEU A 139 -11.77 17.59 20.35
C LEU A 139 -10.84 18.26 21.33
N ASN A 140 -9.70 17.65 21.64
CA ASN A 140 -8.81 18.18 22.65
C ASN A 140 -8.28 19.51 22.09
N PRO A 141 -8.65 20.67 22.68
CA PRO A 141 -8.01 21.90 22.31
C PRO A 141 -6.64 21.84 22.98
N MET A 142 -5.59 21.71 22.15
CA MET A 142 -4.18 21.94 22.48
C MET A 142 -3.77 21.84 23.96
N LEU A 143 -2.94 20.85 24.30
CA LEU A 143 -1.70 20.97 25.09
C LEU A 143 -1.00 19.62 25.22
#